data_AF-A0A4Q0V6E3-F1
#
_entry.id   AF-A0A4Q0V6E3-F1
#
_cell.length_a   1.000
_cell.length_b   1.000
_cell.length_c   1.000
_cell.angle_alpha   90.00
_cell.angle_beta   90.00
_cell.angle_gamma   90.00
#
_symmetry.space_group_name_H-M   'P 1'
#
loop_
_entity.id
_entity.type
_entity.pdbx_description
1 polymer ?
#
loop_
_entity_poly.entity_id
_entity_poly.type
_entity_poly.pdbx_seq_one_letter_code
_entity_poly.pdbx_strand_id
1 'polypeptide(L)'
;MTILIPVDSKDRHQCIISSIEENKAWAFVTLDEGKIAKVEFFDRREDITCWIDAVVVINELEYVWPFMDEGIIALIAPTQKSIDEIVEAFLFKDLHDFTV
;
A
#
# COMPACT_ATOMS: atom_id res chain seq x y z
N MET A 1 1.93 -10.93 6.60
CA MET A 1 1.55 -10.36 5.28
C MET A 1 2.19 -8.99 5.16
N THR A 2 2.57 -8.57 3.96
CA THR A 2 3.21 -7.27 3.71
C THR A 2 2.41 -6.45 2.71
N ILE A 3 2.14 -5.19 3.06
CA ILE A 3 1.35 -4.26 2.25
C ILE A 3 2.22 -3.06 1.92
N LEU A 4 2.21 -2.65 0.66
CA LEU A 4 2.89 -1.47 0.16
C LEU A 4 1.88 -0.37 -0.17
N ILE A 5 2.12 0.84 0.33
CA ILE A 5 1.22 1.99 0.14
C ILE A 5 2.06 3.21 -0.27
N PRO A 6 1.81 3.85 -1.43
CA PRO A 6 2.38 5.15 -1.75
C PRO A 6 1.77 6.22 -0.84
N VAL A 7 2.60 7.02 -0.19
CA VAL A 7 2.15 8.02 0.79
C VAL A 7 2.76 9.41 0.54
N ASP A 8 2.10 10.44 1.07
CA ASP A 8 2.48 11.84 0.89
C ASP A 8 3.60 12.33 1.84
N SER A 9 3.97 11.52 2.84
CA SER A 9 4.98 11.83 3.86
C SER A 9 5.43 10.58 4.64
N LYS A 10 6.50 10.71 5.45
CA LYS A 10 7.03 9.63 6.31
C LYS A 10 6.55 9.71 7.77
N ASP A 11 5.43 10.38 8.02
CA ASP A 11 4.83 10.47 9.36
C ASP A 11 3.68 9.46 9.47
N ARG A 12 3.90 8.34 10.17
CA ARG A 12 2.91 7.26 10.32
C ARG A 12 1.51 7.72 10.75
N HIS A 13 1.40 8.79 11.54
CA HIS A 13 0.13 9.24 12.11
C HIS A 13 -0.53 10.36 11.32
N GLN A 14 0.19 10.99 10.39
CA GLN A 14 -0.31 12.11 9.58
C GLN A 14 -0.30 11.82 8.08
N CYS A 15 0.48 10.84 7.63
CA CYS A 15 0.57 10.50 6.23
C CYS A 15 -0.74 9.92 5.72
N ILE A 16 -1.04 10.24 4.47
CA ILE A 16 -2.16 9.68 3.73
C ILE A 16 -1.66 9.02 2.46
N ILE A 17 -2.44 8.09 1.94
CA ILE A 17 -2.23 7.51 0.62
C ILE A 17 -2.19 8.59 -0.44
N SER A 18 -1.28 8.44 -1.40
CA SER A 18 -1.06 9.34 -2.52
C SER A 18 -0.96 8.56 -3.83
N SER A 19 -0.80 9.28 -4.95
CA SER A 19 -0.53 8.64 -6.23
C SER A 19 0.85 7.99 -6.25
N ILE A 20 1.01 6.88 -6.98
CA ILE A 20 2.33 6.28 -7.23
C ILE A 20 3.27 7.30 -7.88
N GLU A 21 2.79 8.13 -8.81
CA GLU A 21 3.64 9.09 -9.51
C GLU A 21 4.12 10.22 -8.61
N GLU A 22 3.25 10.69 -7.70
CA GLU A 22 3.50 11.86 -6.85
C GLU A 22 3.91 11.53 -5.41
N ASN A 23 4.05 10.25 -5.07
CA ASN A 23 4.36 9.84 -3.71
C ASN A 23 5.67 10.46 -3.21
N LYS A 24 5.73 10.81 -1.93
CA LYS A 24 6.97 11.25 -1.29
C LYS A 24 7.72 10.10 -0.60
N ALA A 25 7.02 8.99 -0.36
CA ALA A 25 7.56 7.78 0.20
C ALA A 25 6.64 6.59 -0.04
N TRP A 26 7.19 5.40 0.16
CA TRP A 26 6.48 4.15 0.24
C TRP A 26 6.39 3.69 1.70
N ALA A 27 5.17 3.53 2.20
CA ALA A 27 4.92 2.86 3.47
C ALA A 27 4.87 1.34 3.25
N PHE A 28 5.83 0.63 3.83
CA PHE A 28 5.88 -0.82 3.87
C PHE A 28 5.36 -1.32 5.22
N VAL A 29 4.19 -1.92 5.20
CA VAL A 29 3.46 -2.36 6.39
C VAL A 29 3.63 -3.86 6.55
N THR A 30 4.14 -4.29 7.70
CA THR A 30 4.19 -5.71 8.07
C THR A 30 3.05 -6.03 9.02
N LEU A 31 2.21 -6.97 8.63
CA LEU A 31 1.13 -7.52 9.45
C LEU A 31 1.56 -8.86 10.07
N ASP A 32 1.35 -8.99 11.37
CA ASP A 32 1.50 -10.22 12.14
C ASP A 32 0.23 -10.49 12.95
N GLU A 33 -0.30 -11.72 12.87
CA GLU A 33 -1.56 -12.13 13.49
C GLU A 33 -2.73 -11.13 13.31
N GLY A 34 -2.84 -10.53 12.12
CA GLY A 34 -3.92 -9.58 11.79
C GLY A 34 -3.75 -8.18 12.40
N LYS A 35 -2.57 -7.84 12.91
CA LYS A 35 -2.23 -6.52 13.46
C LYS A 35 -1.00 -5.94 12.79
N ILE A 36 -0.89 -4.62 12.80
CA ILE A 36 0.31 -3.93 12.33
C ILE A 36 1.45 -4.21 13.31
N ALA A 37 2.43 -4.99 12.86
CA ALA A 37 3.65 -5.26 13.60
C ALA A 37 4.69 -4.17 13.39
N LYS A 38 4.77 -3.64 12.16
CA LYS A 38 5.76 -2.63 11.78
C LYS A 38 5.29 -1.79 10.60
N VAL A 39 5.68 -0.52 10.57
CA VAL A 39 5.62 0.32 9.38
C VAL A 39 6.99 0.93 9.14
N GLU A 40 7.49 0.77 7.93
CA GLU A 40 8.76 1.35 7.47
C GLU A 40 8.50 2.26 6.28
N PHE A 41 9.31 3.30 6.14
CA PHE A 41 9.19 4.24 5.03
C PHE A 41 10.44 4.21 4.17
N PHE A 42 10.24 4.09 2.86
CA PHE A 42 11.30 4.07 1.86
C PHE A 42 11.10 5.21 0.86
N ASP A 43 12.18 5.83 0.40
CA ASP A 43 12.09 6.86 -0.65
C ASP A 43 11.83 6.22 -2.02
N ARG A 44 12.30 4.99 -2.21
CA ARG A 44 12.25 4.27 -3.47
C ARG A 44 11.75 2.85 -3.25
N ARG A 45 10.96 2.34 -4.20
CA ARG A 45 10.43 0.97 -4.15
C ARG A 45 11.57 -0.05 -4.18
N GLU A 46 12.63 0.25 -4.90
CA GLU A 46 13.81 -0.59 -5.10
C GLU A 46 14.61 -0.82 -3.82
N ASP A 47 14.44 0.04 -2.81
CA ASP A 47 15.08 -0.12 -1.50
C ASP A 47 14.42 -1.25 -0.67
N ILE A 48 13.23 -1.69 -1.06
CA ILE A 48 12.47 -2.75 -0.39
C ILE A 48 12.84 -4.10 -1.01
N THR A 49 13.72 -4.82 -0.32
CA THR A 49 14.20 -6.16 -0.74
C THR A 49 13.32 -7.31 -0.22
N CYS A 50 12.38 -7.00 0.68
CA CYS A 50 11.42 -7.97 1.21
C CYS A 50 10.33 -8.27 0.18
N TRP A 51 9.73 -9.47 0.30
CA TRP A 51 8.55 -9.84 -0.47
C TRP A 51 7.37 -8.91 -0.15
N ILE A 52 6.60 -8.56 -1.19
CA ILE A 52 5.42 -7.70 -1.10
C ILE A 52 4.21 -8.54 -1.49
N ASP A 53 3.27 -8.74 -0.57
CA ASP A 53 2.06 -9.51 -0.88
C ASP A 53 1.04 -8.66 -1.65
N ALA A 54 0.87 -7.39 -1.27
CA ALA A 54 -0.07 -6.48 -1.91
C ALA A 54 0.47 -5.04 -2.03
N VAL A 55 0.07 -4.35 -3.09
CA VAL A 55 0.18 -2.89 -3.24
C VAL A 55 -1.24 -2.30 -3.21
N VAL A 56 -1.45 -1.29 -2.37
CA VAL A 56 -2.73 -0.59 -2.26
C VAL A 56 -2.58 0.82 -2.79
N VAL A 57 -3.43 1.20 -3.73
CA VAL A 57 -3.33 2.48 -4.45
C VAL A 57 -4.61 3.30 -4.33
N ILE A 58 -4.52 4.60 -4.56
CA ILE A 58 -5.59 5.57 -4.29
C ILE A 58 -6.77 5.48 -5.28
N ASN A 59 -6.56 4.97 -6.49
CA ASN A 59 -7.61 4.80 -7.50
C ASN A 59 -7.18 3.84 -8.63
N GLU A 60 -8.10 3.55 -9.56
CA GLU A 60 -7.90 2.64 -10.70
C GLU A 60 -7.03 3.19 -11.84
N LEU A 61 -6.67 4.49 -11.82
CA LEU A 61 -5.84 5.12 -12.85
C LEU A 61 -4.33 4.92 -12.59
N GLU A 62 -3.99 4.34 -11.45
CA GLU A 62 -2.61 4.13 -11.00
C GLU A 62 -1.91 3.05 -11.82
N TYR A 63 -0.64 3.29 -12.17
CA TYR A 63 0.15 2.37 -13.00
C TYR A 63 0.66 1.17 -12.18
N VAL A 64 -0.22 0.21 -11.92
CA VAL A 64 0.04 -0.97 -11.08
C VAL A 64 0.59 -2.19 -11.82
N TRP A 65 0.59 -2.17 -13.17
CA TRP A 65 1.00 -3.31 -14.00
C TRP A 65 2.37 -3.92 -13.63
N PRO A 66 3.42 -3.13 -13.32
CA PRO A 66 4.70 -3.71 -12.90
C PRO A 66 4.60 -4.59 -11.65
N PHE A 67 3.73 -4.21 -10.70
CA PHE A 67 3.50 -5.00 -9.49
C PHE A 67 2.76 -6.30 -9.82
N MET A 68 1.75 -6.23 -10.68
CA MET A 68 0.98 -7.40 -11.11
C MET A 68 1.85 -8.41 -11.88
N ASP A 69 2.76 -7.93 -12.73
CA ASP A 69 3.72 -8.77 -13.46
C ASP A 69 4.70 -9.50 -12.51
N GLU A 70 5.02 -8.90 -11.36
CA GLU A 70 5.81 -9.52 -10.29
C GLU A 70 5.00 -10.49 -9.41
N GLY A 71 3.70 -10.65 -9.66
CA GLY A 71 2.80 -11.49 -8.86
C GLY A 71 2.31 -10.82 -7.57
N ILE A 72 2.48 -9.50 -7.45
CA ILE A 72 1.98 -8.71 -6.32
C ILE A 72 0.50 -8.38 -6.56
N ILE A 73 -0.34 -8.55 -5.54
CA ILE A 73 -1.77 -8.24 -5.62
C ILE A 73 -1.93 -6.71 -5.64
N ALA A 74 -2.57 -6.16 -6.66
CA ALA A 74 -2.92 -4.75 -6.73
C ALA A 74 -4.36 -4.52 -6.24
N LEU A 75 -4.53 -3.62 -5.27
CA LEU A 75 -5.82 -3.27 -4.67
C LEU A 75 -6.02 -1.77 -4.66
N ILE A 76 -7.27 -1.35 -4.68
CA ILE A 76 -7.67 0.06 -4.68
C ILE A 76 -8.32 0.40 -3.34
N ALA A 77 -7.90 1.49 -2.72
CA ALA A 77 -8.52 2.09 -1.55
C ALA A 77 -9.56 3.14 -1.99
N PRO A 78 -10.86 2.80 -2.07
CA PRO A 78 -11.88 3.71 -2.61
C PRO A 78 -12.13 4.94 -1.72
N THR A 79 -11.96 4.79 -0.40
CA THR A 79 -12.28 5.85 0.57
C THR A 79 -11.24 6.01 1.68
N GLN A 80 -10.45 4.97 1.95
CA GLN A 80 -9.47 4.94 3.02
C GLN A 80 -8.29 5.86 2.67
N LYS A 81 -7.81 6.61 3.66
CA LYS A 81 -6.69 7.55 3.49
C LYS A 81 -5.49 7.17 4.33
N SER A 82 -5.71 6.89 5.61
CA SER A 82 -4.62 6.56 6.52
C SER A 82 -4.19 5.10 6.39
N ILE A 83 -2.96 4.77 6.80
CA ILE A 83 -2.48 3.39 6.80
C ILE A 83 -3.35 2.50 7.69
N ASP A 84 -3.86 3.00 8.82
CA ASP A 84 -4.73 2.22 9.71
C ASP A 84 -6.05 1.85 9.03
N GLU A 85 -6.71 2.81 8.39
CA GLU A 85 -7.95 2.58 7.63
C GLU A 85 -7.73 1.57 6.48
N ILE A 86 -6.62 1.71 5.76
CA ILE A 86 -6.28 0.80 4.65
C ILE A 86 -6.03 -0.63 5.15
N VAL A 87 -5.29 -0.78 6.26
CA VAL A 87 -5.03 -2.10 6.85
C VAL A 87 -6.33 -2.73 7.36
N GLU A 88 -7.19 -1.94 8.01
CA GLU A 88 -8.50 -2.42 8.46
C GLU A 88 -9.33 -2.91 7.26
N ALA A 89 -9.46 -2.10 6.21
CA ALA A 89 -10.18 -2.48 5.00
C ALA A 89 -9.56 -3.71 4.32
N PHE A 90 -8.23 -3.85 4.31
CA PHE A 90 -7.55 -5.04 3.79
C PHE A 90 -7.94 -6.31 4.58
N LEU A 91 -7.97 -6.24 5.91
CA LEU A 91 -8.34 -7.37 6.77
C LEU A 91 -9.81 -7.77 6.61
N PHE A 92 -10.71 -6.80 6.39
CA PHE A 92 -12.13 -7.04 6.12
C PHE A 92 -12.45 -7.36 4.66
N LYS A 93 -11.48 -7.25 3.74
CA LYS A 93 -11.64 -7.41 2.29
C LYS A 93 -12.57 -6.36 1.66
N ASP A 94 -12.49 -5.13 2.14
CA ASP A 94 -13.27 -3.98 1.66
C ASP A 94 -12.50 -3.13 0.62
N LEU A 95 -11.25 -3.48 0.32
CA LEU A 95 -10.51 -2.90 -0.81
C LEU A 95 -10.99 -3.50 -2.13
N HIS A 96 -10.91 -2.74 -3.21
CA HIS A 96 -11.39 -3.19 -4.51
C HIS A 96 -10.26 -3.80 -5.35
N ASP A 97 -10.55 -4.89 -6.05
CA ASP A 97 -9.66 -5.43 -7.08
C ASP A 97 -9.68 -4.55 -8.34
N PHE A 98 -8.60 -4.60 -9.12
CA PHE A 98 -8.63 -4.11 -10.49
C PHE A 98 -9.48 -5.05 -11.34
N THR A 99 -10.61 -4.56 -11.86
CA THR A 99 -11.41 -5.31 -12.84
C THR A 99 -10.70 -5.29 -14.19
N VAL A 100 -10.37 -6.48 -14.71
CA VAL A 100 -9.87 -6.69 -16.08
C VAL A 100 -11.02 -6.61 -17.08
#